data_AF-A0A4Q3UQU3-F1
#
_entry.id   AF-A0A4Q3UQU3-F1
#
_cell.length_a   1.000
_cell.length_b   1.000
_cell.length_c   1.000
_cell.angle_alpha   90.00
_cell.angle_beta   90.00
_cell.angle_gamma   90.00
#
_symmetry.space_group_name_H-M   'P 1'
#
loop_
_entity.id
_entity.type
_entity.pdbx_description
1 polymer ?
#
loop_
_entity_poly.entity_id
_entity_poly.type
_entity_poly.pdbx_seq_one_letter_code
_entity_poly.pdbx_strand_id
1 'polypeptide(L)'
;MKRSLIILLLPVLVGCKSRPGTYTPTPPPKVEPVANRVTKAEEVLPLTIGNTWTYQLKAEEYQGNKRLGEATQTVLYRVTTVNGNRALLELIQGDNVVDRQSWENRPDGLYQLTTSLKNVPYKPAQIAAPLPLEKGKRFNWVGSGMMPDSSMGAGKAVSEVMEPEPVDTAMGTLSAIPVTTVTTFKTGRCDNTTWFRPGVGLIRLRQETTTNNGRRSIITLILTNYALKRS
;
A
#
# COMPACT_ATOMS: atom_id res chain seq x y z
N MET A 1 35.44 50.03 22.98
CA MET A 1 34.13 50.32 23.62
C MET A 1 33.32 49.04 23.71
N LYS A 2 32.82 48.74 24.92
CA LYS A 2 31.62 47.96 25.32
C LYS A 2 31.09 46.92 24.31
N ARG A 3 31.40 45.63 24.52
CA ARG A 3 30.60 44.56 25.19
C ARG A 3 29.56 43.88 24.29
N SER A 4 29.91 42.65 23.89
CA SER A 4 29.03 41.60 23.40
C SER A 4 27.91 41.29 24.40
N LEU A 5 26.69 41.10 23.90
CA LEU A 5 25.58 40.57 24.70
C LEU A 5 25.21 39.18 24.17
N ILE A 6 25.64 38.17 24.93
CA ILE A 6 25.18 36.78 24.84
C ILE A 6 23.80 36.75 25.49
N ILE A 7 22.77 36.37 24.72
CA ILE A 7 21.43 36.12 25.26
C ILE A 7 21.41 34.70 25.81
N LEU A 8 21.59 34.61 27.12
CA LEU A 8 21.37 33.42 27.93
C LEU A 8 19.85 33.30 28.17
N LEU A 9 19.18 32.33 27.54
CA LEU A 9 17.80 31.99 27.90
C LEU A 9 17.80 31.23 29.23
N LEU A 10 17.39 31.91 30.29
CA LEU A 10 17.00 31.29 31.56
C LEU A 10 15.67 30.52 31.39
N PRO A 11 15.60 29.23 31.76
CA PRO A 11 14.31 28.56 31.88
C PRO A 11 13.58 29.13 33.11
N VAL A 12 12.43 29.77 32.87
CA VAL A 12 11.50 30.15 33.93
C VAL A 12 10.88 28.86 34.46
N LEU A 13 11.40 28.38 35.59
CA LEU A 13 10.75 27.38 36.44
C LEU A 13 9.47 27.99 37.01
N VAL A 14 8.37 27.88 36.26
CA VAL A 14 7.03 28.12 36.80
C VAL A 14 6.71 26.95 37.73
N GLY A 15 6.94 27.15 39.03
CA GLY A 15 6.50 26.27 40.09
C GLY A 15 4.98 26.21 40.15
N CYS A 16 4.40 25.27 39.41
CA CYS A 16 3.00 24.89 39.58
C CYS A 16 2.90 23.97 40.79
N LYS A 17 2.09 24.36 41.78
CA LYS A 17 1.81 23.59 43.00
C LYS A 17 1.50 22.14 42.66
N SER A 18 2.34 21.23 43.15
CA SER A 18 2.24 19.80 42.99
C SER A 18 1.00 19.26 43.71
N ARG A 19 -0.07 19.05 42.95
CA ARG A 19 -1.00 17.94 43.25
C ARG A 19 -0.33 16.68 42.72
N PRO A 20 -0.15 15.61 43.52
CA PRO A 20 0.32 14.32 43.03
C PRO A 20 -0.82 13.71 42.20
N GLY A 21 -0.96 14.16 40.96
CA GLY A 21 -1.69 13.43 39.95
C GLY A 21 -0.81 12.26 39.57
N THR A 22 -1.18 11.06 40.00
CA THR A 22 -0.61 9.81 39.50
C THR A 22 -0.94 9.74 38.01
N TYR A 23 -0.10 10.36 37.17
CA TYR A 23 -0.14 10.13 35.75
C TYR A 23 0.29 8.68 35.53
N THR A 24 -0.69 7.80 35.35
CA THR A 24 -0.45 6.47 34.82
C THR A 24 -0.51 6.61 33.30
N PRO A 25 0.62 6.45 32.59
CA PRO A 25 0.59 6.43 31.14
C PRO A 25 -0.40 5.36 30.69
N THR A 26 -1.40 5.71 29.90
CA THR A 26 -2.24 4.71 29.23
C THR A 26 -1.34 3.93 28.28
N PRO A 27 -1.20 2.60 28.45
CA PRO A 27 -0.42 1.80 27.51
C PRO A 27 -0.98 1.99 26.09
N PRO A 28 -0.11 2.05 25.06
CA PRO A 28 -0.59 2.07 23.69
C PRO A 28 -1.48 0.84 23.45
N PRO A 29 -2.53 0.96 22.61
CA PRO A 29 -3.37 -0.17 22.25
C PRO A 29 -2.51 -1.35 21.79
N LYS A 30 -2.80 -2.54 22.31
CA LYS A 30 -2.09 -3.75 21.90
C LYS A 30 -2.46 -4.04 20.43
N VAL A 31 -1.46 -4.04 19.56
CA VAL A 31 -1.63 -4.43 18.15
C VAL A 31 -1.76 -5.94 18.10
N GLU A 32 -2.88 -6.44 17.55
CA GLU A 32 -3.06 -7.88 17.35
C GLU A 32 -2.09 -8.40 16.27
N PRO A 33 -1.25 -9.40 16.60
CA PRO A 33 -0.32 -9.97 15.64
C PRO A 33 -1.08 -10.67 14.51
N VAL A 34 -0.55 -10.62 13.29
CA VAL A 34 -1.03 -11.45 12.19
C VAL A 34 -0.38 -12.82 12.21
N ALA A 35 -0.99 -13.77 11.51
CA ALA A 35 -0.34 -15.06 11.25
C ALA A 35 0.97 -14.83 10.49
N ASN A 36 2.04 -15.52 10.90
CA ASN A 36 3.35 -15.44 10.24
C ASN A 36 3.39 -16.18 8.90
N ARG A 37 2.28 -16.84 8.54
CA ARG A 37 2.14 -17.67 7.36
C ARG A 37 0.67 -17.70 6.92
N VAL A 38 0.41 -17.37 5.67
CA VAL A 38 -0.92 -17.50 5.03
C VAL A 38 -0.82 -18.52 3.92
N THR A 39 -1.72 -19.49 3.85
CA THR A 39 -1.66 -20.59 2.86
C THR A 39 -2.76 -20.52 1.80
N LYS A 40 -3.69 -19.58 1.92
CA LYS A 40 -4.84 -19.44 1.01
C LYS A 40 -4.91 -18.03 0.44
N ALA A 41 -5.21 -17.92 -0.85
CA ALA A 41 -5.23 -16.64 -1.55
C ALA A 41 -6.40 -15.77 -1.08
N GLU A 42 -7.55 -16.40 -0.76
CA GLU A 42 -8.72 -15.71 -0.20
C GLU A 42 -8.46 -15.05 1.15
N GLU A 43 -7.46 -15.51 1.91
CA GLU A 43 -7.04 -14.86 3.16
C GLU A 43 -6.15 -13.64 2.88
N VAL A 44 -5.40 -13.61 1.76
CA VAL A 44 -4.56 -12.47 1.39
C VAL A 44 -5.40 -11.31 0.86
N LEU A 45 -6.35 -11.60 -0.04
CA LEU A 45 -7.31 -10.64 -0.56
C LEU A 45 -8.68 -11.32 -0.73
N PRO A 46 -9.67 -11.03 0.15
CA PRO A 46 -11.01 -11.62 0.05
C PRO A 46 -11.76 -11.11 -1.19
N LEU A 47 -11.85 -11.94 -2.23
CA LEU A 47 -12.47 -11.60 -3.52
C LEU A 47 -13.95 -11.99 -3.60
N THR A 48 -14.79 -11.41 -2.73
CA THR A 48 -16.25 -11.62 -2.74
C THR A 48 -16.97 -10.39 -3.28
N ILE A 49 -17.99 -10.57 -4.14
CA ILE A 49 -18.79 -9.46 -4.69
C ILE A 49 -19.32 -8.58 -3.55
N GLY A 50 -19.15 -7.27 -3.69
CA GLY A 50 -19.58 -6.29 -2.68
C GLY A 50 -18.58 -6.07 -1.55
N ASN A 51 -17.46 -6.80 -1.50
CA ASN A 51 -16.34 -6.43 -0.63
C ASN A 51 -15.81 -5.07 -1.05
N THR A 52 -15.49 -4.25 -0.05
CA THR A 52 -15.01 -2.88 -0.25
C THR A 52 -13.89 -2.51 0.70
N TRP A 53 -12.99 -1.66 0.20
CA TRP A 53 -11.94 -1.01 0.97
C TRP A 53 -11.87 0.46 0.60
N THR A 54 -11.97 1.33 1.58
CA THR A 54 -11.84 2.77 1.40
C THR A 54 -10.46 3.20 1.85
N TYR A 55 -9.75 3.93 1.01
CA TYR A 55 -8.41 4.42 1.30
C TYR A 55 -8.35 5.94 1.25
N GLN A 56 -7.50 6.52 2.09
CA GLN A 56 -6.90 7.81 1.80
C GLN A 56 -5.74 7.56 0.83
N LEU A 57 -5.88 8.09 -0.39
CA LEU A 57 -4.83 8.13 -1.40
C LEU A 57 -4.09 9.45 -1.26
N LYS A 58 -2.77 9.36 -1.12
CA LYS A 58 -1.83 10.49 -1.21
C LYS A 58 -0.99 10.33 -2.47
N ALA A 59 -1.01 11.32 -3.34
CA ALA A 59 -0.20 11.36 -4.55
C ALA A 59 0.78 12.53 -4.47
N GLU A 60 2.02 12.28 -4.87
CA GLU A 60 3.08 13.30 -4.94
C GLU A 60 3.82 13.18 -6.25
N GLU A 61 4.07 14.30 -6.91
CA GLU A 61 4.79 14.34 -8.18
C GLU A 61 6.06 15.16 -8.09
N TYR A 62 7.11 14.71 -8.78
CA TYR A 62 8.44 15.31 -8.77
C TYR A 62 9.05 15.31 -10.18
N GLN A 63 9.90 16.31 -10.45
CA GLN A 63 10.84 16.35 -11.58
C GLN A 63 12.25 16.51 -11.01
N GLY A 64 13.05 15.44 -11.07
CA GLY A 64 14.29 15.37 -10.28
C GLY A 64 13.97 15.59 -8.78
N ASN A 65 14.66 16.53 -8.15
CA ASN A 65 14.45 16.87 -6.73
C ASN A 65 13.35 17.91 -6.50
N LYS A 66 12.74 18.48 -7.55
CA LYS A 66 11.70 19.50 -7.43
C LYS A 66 10.33 18.83 -7.32
N ARG A 67 9.60 19.12 -6.24
CA ARG A 67 8.19 18.73 -6.09
C ARG A 67 7.32 19.57 -7.04
N LEU A 68 6.52 18.91 -7.85
CA LEU A 68 5.58 19.51 -8.80
C LEU A 68 4.18 19.66 -8.22
N GLY A 69 3.76 18.73 -7.35
CA GLY A 69 2.44 18.76 -6.74
C GLY A 69 2.24 17.68 -5.69
N GLU A 70 1.18 17.86 -4.90
CA GLU A 70 0.62 16.85 -4.03
C GLU A 70 -0.89 16.85 -4.12
N ALA A 71 -1.52 15.70 -3.90
CA ALA A 71 -2.96 15.59 -3.74
C ALA A 71 -3.29 14.54 -2.68
N THR A 72 -4.34 14.79 -1.91
CA THR A 72 -4.94 13.79 -1.01
C THR A 72 -6.41 13.64 -1.36
N GLN A 73 -6.87 12.42 -1.52
CA GLN A 73 -8.25 12.10 -1.90
C GLN A 73 -8.70 10.79 -1.26
N THR A 74 -10.00 10.60 -1.13
CA THR A 74 -10.58 9.31 -0.75
C THR A 74 -10.87 8.50 -2.01
N VAL A 75 -10.53 7.21 -1.98
CA VAL A 75 -10.84 6.27 -3.07
C VAL A 75 -11.42 4.97 -2.51
N LEU A 76 -12.32 4.35 -3.28
CA LEU A 76 -12.99 3.10 -2.92
C LEU A 76 -12.58 1.99 -3.89
N TYR A 77 -11.98 0.93 -3.37
CA TYR A 77 -11.87 -0.35 -4.06
C TYR A 77 -13.15 -1.14 -3.81
N ARG A 78 -13.78 -1.64 -4.87
CA ARG A 78 -14.99 -2.48 -4.80
C ARG A 78 -14.85 -3.70 -5.69
N VAL A 79 -15.12 -4.89 -5.14
CA VAL A 79 -15.30 -6.10 -5.96
C VAL A 79 -16.68 -6.04 -6.62
N THR A 80 -16.71 -5.97 -7.94
CA THR A 80 -17.95 -5.80 -8.71
C THR A 80 -18.42 -7.09 -9.38
N THR A 81 -17.48 -7.93 -9.81
CA THR A 81 -17.77 -9.21 -10.47
C THR A 81 -16.85 -10.29 -9.93
N VAL A 82 -17.36 -11.50 -9.78
CA VAL A 82 -16.59 -12.71 -9.47
C VAL A 82 -17.01 -13.81 -10.44
N ASN A 83 -16.03 -14.48 -11.05
CA ASN A 83 -16.24 -15.66 -11.91
C ASN A 83 -15.21 -16.73 -11.51
N GLY A 84 -15.67 -17.74 -10.76
CA GLY A 84 -14.80 -18.71 -10.14
C GLY A 84 -13.84 -18.05 -9.15
N ASN A 85 -12.55 -18.20 -9.37
CA ASN A 85 -11.48 -17.61 -8.57
C ASN A 85 -11.01 -16.23 -9.07
N ARG A 86 -11.64 -15.69 -10.13
CA ARG A 86 -11.31 -14.39 -10.70
C ARG A 86 -12.29 -13.33 -10.25
N ALA A 87 -11.80 -12.13 -9.98
CA ALA A 87 -12.64 -11.01 -9.62
C ALA A 87 -12.23 -9.72 -10.35
N LEU A 88 -13.21 -8.88 -10.65
CA LEU A 88 -13.01 -7.51 -11.11
C LEU A 88 -13.16 -6.56 -9.94
N LEU A 89 -12.15 -5.72 -9.75
CA LEU A 89 -12.14 -4.64 -8.78
C LEU A 89 -12.20 -3.31 -9.53
N GLU A 90 -13.09 -2.43 -9.10
CA GLU A 90 -13.13 -1.05 -9.55
C GLU A 90 -12.52 -0.15 -8.48
N LEU A 91 -11.68 0.79 -8.91
CA LEU A 91 -11.24 1.92 -8.11
C LEU A 91 -12.11 3.12 -8.43
N ILE A 92 -12.78 3.64 -7.42
CA ILE A 92 -13.78 4.71 -7.55
C ILE A 92 -13.28 5.93 -6.78
N GLN A 93 -13.29 7.09 -7.45
CA GLN A 93 -12.98 8.40 -6.88
C GLN A 93 -14.19 9.32 -7.06
N GLY A 94 -14.83 9.71 -5.96
CA GLY A 94 -16.15 10.35 -6.02
C GLY A 94 -17.14 9.39 -6.69
N ASP A 95 -17.73 9.83 -7.80
CA ASP A 95 -18.67 9.02 -8.60
C ASP A 95 -18.01 8.37 -9.84
N ASN A 96 -16.70 8.58 -10.03
CA ASN A 96 -16.01 8.14 -11.24
C ASN A 96 -15.19 6.87 -10.98
N VAL A 97 -15.34 5.87 -11.85
CA VAL A 97 -14.39 4.75 -11.93
C VAL A 97 -13.12 5.26 -12.58
N VAL A 98 -12.00 5.23 -11.86
CA VAL A 98 -10.69 5.72 -12.30
C VAL A 98 -9.71 4.60 -12.62
N ASP A 99 -9.97 3.39 -12.14
CA ASP A 99 -9.21 2.19 -12.49
C ASP A 99 -10.07 0.92 -12.47
N ARG A 100 -9.65 -0.08 -13.24
CA ARG A 100 -10.22 -1.43 -13.27
C ARG A 100 -9.11 -2.46 -13.23
N GLN A 101 -9.22 -3.39 -12.29
CA GLN A 101 -8.21 -4.42 -12.07
C GLN A 101 -8.88 -5.79 -11.96
N SER A 102 -8.48 -6.73 -12.82
CA SER A 102 -8.86 -8.13 -12.65
C SER A 102 -7.80 -8.84 -11.81
N TRP A 103 -8.25 -9.59 -10.81
CA TRP A 103 -7.43 -10.37 -9.88
C TRP A 103 -7.85 -11.84 -9.90
N GLU A 104 -6.93 -12.75 -9.59
CA GLU A 104 -7.19 -14.19 -9.53
C GLU A 104 -6.51 -14.81 -8.32
N ASN A 105 -7.30 -15.56 -7.55
CA ASN A 105 -6.82 -16.41 -6.48
C ASN A 105 -6.39 -17.76 -7.05
N ARG A 106 -5.11 -18.10 -6.97
CA ARG A 106 -4.58 -19.40 -7.41
C ARG A 106 -4.04 -20.19 -6.22
N PRO A 107 -3.91 -21.53 -6.33
CA PRO A 107 -3.34 -22.34 -5.25
C PRO A 107 -1.94 -21.90 -4.79
N ASP A 108 -1.17 -21.26 -5.68
CA ASP A 108 0.20 -20.84 -5.46
C ASP A 108 0.36 -19.33 -5.20
N GLY A 109 -0.71 -18.53 -5.27
CA GLY A 109 -0.61 -17.09 -5.07
C GLY A 109 -1.84 -16.27 -5.42
N LEU A 110 -1.78 -14.99 -5.05
CA LEU A 110 -2.65 -13.94 -5.55
C LEU A 110 -2.01 -13.30 -6.80
N TYR A 111 -2.79 -13.22 -7.88
CA TYR A 111 -2.32 -12.70 -9.17
C TYR A 111 -3.15 -11.51 -9.63
N GLN A 112 -2.48 -10.48 -10.12
CA GLN A 112 -3.09 -9.41 -10.90
C GLN A 112 -3.06 -9.77 -12.39
N LEU A 113 -4.23 -9.80 -13.02
CA LEU A 113 -4.41 -10.16 -14.42
C LEU A 113 -4.41 -8.93 -15.32
N THR A 114 -5.07 -7.86 -14.88
CA THR A 114 -5.22 -6.62 -15.67
C THR A 114 -5.13 -5.38 -14.78
N THR A 115 -4.92 -4.23 -15.41
CA THR A 115 -4.98 -2.90 -14.80
C THR A 115 -5.53 -1.87 -15.80
N SER A 116 -5.80 -0.65 -15.36
CA SER A 116 -6.38 0.47 -16.12
C SER A 116 -7.82 0.29 -16.55
N LEU A 117 -8.49 1.42 -16.82
CA LEU A 117 -9.82 1.45 -17.46
C LEU A 117 -9.90 0.68 -18.79
N LYS A 118 -8.77 0.48 -19.47
CA LYS A 118 -8.67 -0.27 -20.73
C LYS A 118 -8.44 -1.78 -20.52
N ASN A 119 -8.41 -2.27 -19.28
CA ASN A 119 -8.14 -3.66 -18.93
C ASN A 119 -6.83 -4.19 -19.57
N VAL A 120 -5.78 -3.38 -19.52
CA VAL A 120 -4.46 -3.73 -20.00
C VAL A 120 -3.98 -5.00 -19.28
N PRO A 121 -3.68 -6.08 -20.01
CA PRO A 121 -3.31 -7.35 -19.40
C PRO A 121 -1.83 -7.40 -19.00
N TYR A 122 -1.56 -8.13 -17.93
CA TYR A 122 -0.24 -8.66 -17.64
C TYR A 122 -0.06 -10.03 -18.33
N LYS A 123 1.04 -10.20 -19.06
CA LYS A 123 1.36 -11.47 -19.75
C LYS A 123 2.79 -11.94 -19.40
N PRO A 124 2.97 -13.00 -18.59
CA PRO A 124 1.92 -13.71 -17.85
C PRO A 124 1.30 -12.81 -16.75
N ALA A 125 0.23 -13.28 -16.12
CA ALA A 125 -0.33 -12.62 -14.93
C ALA A 125 0.75 -12.28 -13.91
N GLN A 126 0.67 -11.10 -13.31
CA GLN A 126 1.66 -10.64 -12.34
C GLN A 126 1.32 -11.18 -10.96
N ILE A 127 2.21 -11.98 -10.38
CA ILE A 127 2.06 -12.44 -9.00
C ILE A 127 2.25 -11.25 -8.04
N ALA A 128 1.29 -11.03 -7.15
CA ALA A 128 1.31 -9.97 -6.15
C ALA A 128 1.70 -10.50 -4.76
N ALA A 129 1.28 -11.73 -4.43
CA ALA A 129 1.61 -12.38 -3.18
C ALA A 129 1.71 -13.91 -3.40
N PRO A 130 2.85 -14.55 -3.10
CA PRO A 130 3.02 -15.98 -3.24
C PRO A 130 2.39 -16.73 -2.08
N LEU A 131 2.02 -17.99 -2.30
CA LEU A 131 1.55 -18.90 -1.24
C LEU A 131 2.50 -20.08 -1.02
N PRO A 132 2.81 -20.43 0.25
CA PRO A 132 2.50 -19.66 1.45
C PRO A 132 3.10 -18.24 1.41
N LEU A 133 2.37 -17.27 1.96
CA LEU A 133 2.83 -15.90 2.19
C LEU A 133 3.56 -15.89 3.53
N GLU A 134 4.89 -15.97 3.49
CA GLU A 134 5.75 -16.13 4.66
C GLU A 134 7.08 -15.39 4.45
N LYS A 135 7.66 -14.87 5.54
CA LYS A 135 8.90 -14.10 5.54
C LYS A 135 10.02 -14.79 4.76
N GLY A 136 10.78 -14.00 4.00
CA GLY A 136 11.97 -14.42 3.28
C GLY A 136 11.66 -15.11 1.96
N LYS A 137 10.38 -15.36 1.66
CA LYS A 137 9.99 -15.89 0.37
C LYS A 137 10.21 -14.86 -0.72
N ARG A 138 10.95 -15.29 -1.75
CA ARG A 138 11.27 -14.49 -2.92
C ARG A 138 10.62 -15.06 -4.15
N PHE A 139 10.21 -14.19 -5.05
CA PHE A 139 9.56 -14.57 -6.29
C PHE A 139 9.79 -13.50 -7.35
N ASN A 140 9.79 -13.93 -8.60
CA ASN A 140 10.08 -13.07 -9.74
C ASN A 140 8.93 -13.11 -10.73
N TRP A 141 8.79 -12.05 -11.50
CA TRP A 141 7.92 -11.99 -12.65
C TRP A 141 8.70 -11.45 -13.85
N VAL A 142 8.55 -12.08 -15.01
CA VAL A 142 9.06 -11.57 -16.29
C VAL A 142 7.91 -11.64 -17.26
N GLY A 143 7.54 -10.50 -17.82
CA GLY A 143 6.37 -10.43 -18.67
C GLY A 143 6.20 -9.08 -19.34
N SER A 144 4.98 -8.80 -19.77
CA SER A 144 4.58 -7.51 -20.33
C SER A 144 3.34 -6.96 -19.64
N GLY A 145 3.19 -5.64 -19.62
CA GLY A 145 2.08 -4.94 -18.99
C GLY A 145 2.16 -3.43 -19.22
N MET A 146 1.39 -2.68 -18.43
CA MET A 146 1.42 -1.21 -18.43
C MET A 146 2.78 -0.72 -17.90
N MET A 147 3.42 0.17 -18.63
CA MET A 147 4.67 0.82 -18.25
C MET A 147 4.42 2.17 -17.57
N PRO A 148 5.43 2.76 -16.87
CA PRO A 148 5.31 4.05 -16.20
C PRO A 148 4.82 5.23 -17.06
N ASP A 149 5.08 5.20 -18.36
CA ASP A 149 4.62 6.20 -19.33
C ASP A 149 3.26 5.85 -19.95
N SER A 150 2.52 4.92 -19.35
CA SER A 150 1.22 4.40 -19.81
C SER A 150 1.25 3.66 -21.15
N SER A 151 2.43 3.35 -21.69
CA SER A 151 2.58 2.51 -22.87
C SER A 151 2.67 1.02 -22.48
N MET A 152 2.59 0.13 -23.47
CA MET A 152 2.75 -1.32 -23.27
C MET A 152 4.20 -1.73 -23.48
N GLY A 153 4.71 -2.61 -22.62
CA GLY A 153 6.02 -3.18 -22.87
C GLY A 153 6.43 -4.25 -21.87
N ALA A 154 7.66 -4.74 -22.04
CA ALA A 154 8.24 -5.77 -21.20
C ALA A 154 8.71 -5.19 -19.85
N GLY A 155 8.58 -5.99 -18.81
CA GLY A 155 9.02 -5.68 -17.46
C GLY A 155 9.53 -6.93 -16.74
N LYS A 156 10.34 -6.68 -15.72
CA LYS A 156 10.81 -7.70 -14.77
C LYS A 156 10.58 -7.21 -13.35
N ALA A 157 10.02 -8.06 -12.50
CA ALA A 157 9.82 -7.77 -11.10
C ALA A 157 10.60 -8.76 -10.22
N VAL A 158 11.21 -8.25 -9.15
CA VAL A 158 11.81 -9.01 -8.07
C VAL A 158 11.08 -8.63 -6.80
N SER A 159 10.60 -9.63 -6.06
CA SER A 159 9.79 -9.41 -4.87
C SER A 159 10.25 -10.25 -3.69
N GLU A 160 10.01 -9.74 -2.49
CA GLU A 160 10.33 -10.40 -1.23
C GLU A 160 9.23 -10.14 -0.20
N VAL A 161 8.81 -11.19 0.50
CA VAL A 161 7.91 -11.11 1.65
C VAL A 161 8.74 -10.79 2.89
N MET A 162 8.45 -9.70 3.60
CA MET A 162 9.21 -9.30 4.78
C MET A 162 8.57 -9.81 6.07
N GLU A 163 9.22 -9.52 7.21
CA GLU A 163 8.67 -9.79 8.53
C GLU A 163 7.33 -9.05 8.72
N PRO A 164 6.32 -9.69 9.33
CA PRO A 164 5.13 -8.98 9.77
C PRO A 164 5.47 -7.79 10.67
N GLU A 165 4.86 -6.64 10.40
CA GLU A 165 5.14 -5.40 11.12
C GLU A 165 3.85 -4.65 11.47
N PRO A 166 3.87 -3.80 12.51
CA PRO A 166 2.79 -2.86 12.77
C PRO A 166 2.79 -1.76 11.69
N VAL A 167 1.60 -1.43 11.18
CA VAL A 167 1.39 -0.46 10.10
C VAL A 167 0.30 0.51 10.51
N ASP A 168 0.59 1.79 10.42
CA ASP A 168 -0.41 2.82 10.69
C ASP A 168 -1.45 2.89 9.57
N THR A 169 -2.72 2.84 9.98
CA THR A 169 -3.89 3.09 9.15
C THR A 169 -4.72 4.21 9.77
N ALA A 170 -5.72 4.74 9.06
CA ALA A 170 -6.64 5.71 9.67
C ALA A 170 -7.64 5.05 10.66
N MET A 171 -7.65 3.71 10.73
CA MET A 171 -8.41 2.94 11.71
C MET A 171 -7.56 2.59 12.96
N GLY A 172 -6.33 3.09 13.04
CA GLY A 172 -5.34 2.72 14.05
C GLY A 172 -4.22 1.84 13.49
N THR A 173 -3.31 1.42 14.35
CA THR A 173 -2.19 0.55 13.97
C THR A 173 -2.66 -0.89 13.82
N LEU A 174 -2.41 -1.50 12.66
CA LEU A 174 -2.73 -2.90 12.37
C LEU A 174 -1.44 -3.65 12.04
N SER A 175 -1.30 -4.88 12.49
CA SER A 175 -0.21 -5.74 12.01
C SER A 175 -0.52 -6.24 10.59
N ALA A 176 0.49 -6.32 9.73
CA ALA A 176 0.38 -6.81 8.35
C ALA A 176 1.68 -7.44 7.84
N ILE A 177 1.56 -8.20 6.77
CA ILE A 177 2.65 -8.84 6.05
C ILE A 177 3.01 -7.97 4.84
N PRO A 178 4.17 -7.27 4.85
CA PRO A 178 4.66 -6.53 3.69
C PRO A 178 5.20 -7.45 2.60
N VAL A 179 4.85 -7.12 1.36
CA VAL A 179 5.51 -7.62 0.14
C VAL A 179 6.17 -6.44 -0.53
N THR A 180 7.50 -6.48 -0.63
CA THR A 180 8.27 -5.48 -1.40
C THR A 180 8.42 -5.98 -2.82
N THR A 181 8.23 -5.09 -3.79
CA THR A 181 8.40 -5.43 -5.21
C THR A 181 9.13 -4.30 -5.91
N VAL A 182 10.18 -4.67 -6.62
CA VAL A 182 10.91 -3.82 -7.54
C VAL A 182 10.60 -4.27 -8.95
N THR A 183 9.95 -3.42 -9.74
CA THR A 183 9.69 -3.68 -11.16
C THR A 183 10.52 -2.73 -12.04
N THR A 184 11.31 -3.29 -12.95
CA THR A 184 12.05 -2.53 -13.95
C THR A 184 11.40 -2.71 -15.32
N PHE A 185 11.16 -1.59 -16.00
CA PHE A 185 10.65 -1.50 -17.36
C PHE A 185 11.68 -0.83 -18.27
N LYS A 186 11.42 -0.84 -19.59
CA LYS A 186 12.24 -0.06 -20.53
C LYS A 186 12.14 1.45 -20.27
N THR A 187 10.97 1.94 -19.86
CA THR A 187 10.67 3.37 -19.75
C THR A 187 10.79 3.91 -18.32
N GLY A 188 11.15 3.06 -17.37
CA GLY A 188 11.30 3.44 -15.98
C GLY A 188 11.33 2.28 -14.99
N ARG A 189 11.02 2.60 -13.74
CA ARG A 189 11.04 1.68 -12.60
C ARG A 189 9.87 1.96 -11.69
N CYS A 190 9.35 0.91 -11.05
CA CYS A 190 8.33 1.00 -10.02
C CYS A 190 8.81 0.23 -8.79
N ASP A 191 9.02 0.94 -7.68
CA ASP A 191 9.32 0.36 -6.37
C ASP A 191 8.05 0.43 -5.53
N ASN A 192 7.55 -0.70 -5.04
CA ASN A 192 6.39 -0.71 -4.19
C ASN A 192 6.54 -1.61 -2.96
N THR A 193 5.74 -1.31 -1.95
CA THR A 193 5.51 -2.17 -0.81
C THR A 193 4.00 -2.24 -0.57
N THR A 194 3.48 -3.46 -0.54
CA THR A 194 2.06 -3.73 -0.29
C THR A 194 1.93 -4.46 1.02
N TRP A 195 1.11 -3.95 1.94
CA TRP A 195 0.89 -4.55 3.25
C TRP A 195 -0.45 -5.27 3.25
N PHE A 196 -0.41 -6.59 3.39
CA PHE A 196 -1.58 -7.44 3.47
C PHE A 196 -1.87 -7.83 4.91
N ARG A 197 -3.11 -7.65 5.37
CA ARG A 197 -3.59 -8.22 6.62
C ARG A 197 -4.48 -9.43 6.31
N PRO A 198 -4.15 -10.64 6.80
CA PRO A 198 -4.95 -11.83 6.57
C PRO A 198 -6.41 -11.63 6.97
N GLY A 199 -7.33 -12.04 6.10
CA GLY A 199 -8.78 -11.88 6.28
C GLY A 199 -9.29 -10.45 6.06
N VAL A 200 -8.41 -9.46 5.85
CA VAL A 200 -8.80 -8.08 5.54
C VAL A 200 -8.49 -7.75 4.09
N GLY A 201 -7.26 -8.00 3.61
CA GLY A 201 -6.81 -7.56 2.29
C GLY A 201 -5.62 -6.62 2.36
N LEU A 202 -5.50 -5.78 1.33
CA LEU A 202 -4.54 -4.68 1.28
C LEU A 202 -4.93 -3.62 2.32
N ILE A 203 -4.04 -3.30 3.26
CA ILE A 203 -4.27 -2.26 4.26
C ILE A 203 -3.41 -1.01 4.07
N ARG A 204 -2.32 -1.16 3.31
CA ARG A 204 -1.46 -0.06 2.89
C ARG A 204 -0.76 -0.42 1.58
N LEU A 205 -0.51 0.60 0.76
CA LEU A 205 0.37 0.53 -0.39
C LEU A 205 1.24 1.78 -0.38
N ARG A 206 2.52 1.63 -0.67
CA ARG A 206 3.39 2.74 -1.10
C ARG A 206 4.01 2.33 -2.41
N GLN A 207 3.79 3.11 -3.45
CA GLN A 207 4.33 2.89 -4.78
C GLN A 207 5.09 4.14 -5.23
N GLU A 208 6.30 3.97 -5.71
CA GLU A 208 7.13 5.00 -6.29
C GLU A 208 7.46 4.61 -7.73
N THR A 209 6.97 5.41 -8.67
CA THR A 209 7.17 5.20 -10.10
C THR A 209 8.09 6.28 -10.63
N THR A 210 9.21 5.88 -11.23
CA THR A 210 10.18 6.79 -11.84
C THR A 210 10.29 6.49 -13.32
N THR A 211 10.16 7.50 -14.18
CA THR A 211 10.37 7.40 -15.63
C THR A 211 11.80 7.81 -16.01
N ASN A 212 12.28 7.38 -17.17
CA ASN A 212 13.64 7.68 -17.62
C ASN A 212 13.93 9.19 -17.82
N ASN A 213 12.90 10.02 -18.01
CA ASN A 213 13.03 11.48 -18.09
C ASN A 213 13.11 12.16 -16.72
N GLY A 214 13.23 11.40 -15.63
CA GLY A 214 13.39 11.92 -14.27
C GLY A 214 12.11 12.40 -13.60
N ARG A 215 10.92 12.13 -14.19
CA ARG A 215 9.65 12.30 -13.49
C ARG A 215 9.47 11.16 -12.49
N ARG A 216 9.05 11.51 -11.29
CA ARG A 216 8.74 10.56 -10.22
C ARG A 216 7.35 10.83 -9.67
N SER A 217 6.56 9.78 -9.49
CA SER A 217 5.26 9.82 -8.82
C SER A 217 5.29 8.87 -7.62
N ILE A 218 4.81 9.33 -6.47
CA ILE A 218 4.65 8.52 -5.26
C ILE A 218 3.16 8.46 -4.95
N ILE A 219 2.62 7.26 -4.86
CA ILE A 219 1.25 6.99 -4.44
C ILE A 219 1.29 6.21 -3.13
N THR A 220 0.57 6.69 -2.13
CA THR A 220 0.35 5.96 -0.88
C THR A 220 -1.15 5.74 -0.67
N LEU A 221 -1.56 4.49 -0.48
CA LEU A 221 -2.91 4.15 -0.01
C LEU A 221 -2.84 3.81 1.48
N ILE A 222 -3.71 4.42 2.29
CA ILE A 222 -3.84 4.16 3.72
C ILE A 222 -5.28 3.75 3.98
N LEU A 223 -5.50 2.55 4.53
CA LEU A 223 -6.84 2.06 4.80
C LEU A 223 -7.56 2.97 5.81
N THR A 224 -8.81 3.31 5.49
CA THR A 224 -9.69 4.14 6.33
C THR A 224 -10.94 3.40 6.75
N ASN A 225 -11.41 2.46 5.93
CA ASN A 225 -12.55 1.62 6.24
C ASN A 225 -12.53 0.37 5.32
N TYR A 226 -13.19 -0.70 5.74
CA TYR A 226 -13.48 -1.84 4.88
C TYR A 226 -14.82 -2.47 5.26
N ALA A 227 -15.49 -3.08 4.29
CA ALA A 227 -16.67 -3.90 4.54
C ALA A 227 -16.54 -5.19 3.75
N LEU A 228 -16.45 -6.31 4.47
CA LEU A 228 -16.30 -7.64 3.90
C LEU A 228 -17.57 -8.44 4.12
N LYS A 229 -18.04 -9.06 3.04
CA LYS A 229 -19.09 -10.07 3.06
C LYS A 229 -18.46 -11.41 3.42
N ARG A 230 -19.22 -12.22 4.15
CA ARG A 230 -18.85 -13.63 4.35
C ARG A 230 -19.05 -14.35 3.02
N SER A 231 -18.04 -15.08 2.60
CA SER A 231 -18.11 -16.06 1.50
C SER A 231 -18.98 -17.24 1.89
#